data_AF-A0A291E5W4-F1
#
_entry.id   AF-A0A291E5W4-F1
#
_cell.length_a   1.000
_cell.length_b   1.000
_cell.length_c   1.000
_cell.angle_alpha   90.00
_cell.angle_beta   90.00
_cell.angle_gamma   90.00
#
_symmetry.space_group_name_H-M   'P 1'
#
loop_
_entity.id
_entity.type
_entity.pdbx_description
1 polymer ?
#
loop_
_entity_poly.entity_id
_entity_poly.type
_entity_poly.pdbx_seq_one_letter_code
_entity_poly.pdbx_strand_id
1 'polypeptide(L)'
;MSRKGNDVCMSIHDARDYQPADMGINLRGTPPKEKEFSFSPDLKIVDGALCIPPSYYHFMDGNKYIVEFALHSENNKDEPRNYVVGIGINNTQVYNFPLSDREISRPYGSIDVSE
;
A
#
# COMPACT_ATOMS: atom_id res chain seq x y z
N MET A 1 -6.65 -4.52 -7.89
CA MET A 1 -5.40 -4.12 -8.56
C MET A 1 -5.43 -4.65 -9.98
N SER A 2 -4.77 -3.95 -10.90
CA SER A 2 -4.57 -4.42 -12.27
C SER A 2 -3.21 -3.93 -12.78
N ARG A 3 -2.69 -4.63 -13.78
CA ARG A 3 -1.48 -4.19 -14.48
C ARG A 3 -1.88 -3.19 -15.58
N LYS A 4 -1.27 -2.01 -15.60
CA LYS A 4 -1.41 -1.02 -16.68
C LYS A 4 -0.03 -0.79 -17.30
N GLY A 5 0.23 -1.40 -18.45
CA GLY A 5 1.59 -1.48 -18.97
C GLY A 5 2.49 -2.30 -18.03
N ASN A 6 3.54 -1.68 -17.49
CA ASN A 6 4.43 -2.32 -16.51
C ASN A 6 4.06 -2.00 -15.06
N ASP A 7 3.14 -1.05 -14.85
CA ASP A 7 2.79 -0.55 -13.53
C ASP A 7 1.72 -1.43 -12.88
N VAL A 8 1.81 -1.56 -11.56
CA VAL A 8 0.77 -2.19 -10.75
C VAL A 8 -0.09 -1.09 -10.16
N CYS A 9 -1.35 -1.03 -10.59
CA CYS A 9 -2.25 0.06 -10.25
C CYS A 9 -3.43 -0.40 -9.40
N MET A 10 -3.84 0.48 -8.50
CA MET A 10 -5.08 0.36 -7.75
C MET A 10 -5.93 1.62 -7.89
N SER A 11 -7.23 1.41 -8.09
CA SER A 11 -8.21 2.49 -8.02
C SER A 11 -8.44 2.88 -6.56
N ILE A 12 -8.38 4.18 -6.30
CA ILE A 12 -8.69 4.79 -5.02
C ILE A 12 -10.07 5.42 -5.14
N HIS A 13 -11.03 4.87 -4.39
CA HIS A 13 -12.37 5.44 -4.37
C HIS A 13 -12.32 6.82 -3.68
N ASP A 14 -13.03 7.79 -4.26
CA ASP A 14 -13.14 9.15 -3.72
C ASP A 14 -11.76 9.77 -3.41
N ALA A 15 -10.81 9.64 -4.35
CA ALA A 15 -9.43 10.08 -4.12
C ALA A 15 -9.30 11.57 -3.79
N ARG A 16 -10.10 12.45 -4.40
CA ARG A 16 -10.06 13.90 -4.20
C ARG A 16 -8.62 14.44 -4.24
N ASP A 17 -8.15 15.04 -3.15
CA ASP A 17 -6.83 15.60 -2.93
C ASP A 17 -5.93 14.71 -2.05
N TYR A 18 -6.36 13.49 -1.74
CA TYR A 18 -5.56 12.55 -0.96
C TYR A 18 -4.33 12.10 -1.74
N GLN A 19 -3.17 12.14 -1.10
CA GLN A 19 -1.89 11.68 -1.65
C GLN A 19 -1.19 10.69 -0.70
N PRO A 20 -0.37 9.77 -1.23
CA PRO A 20 0.41 8.85 -0.41
C PRO A 20 1.32 9.61 0.57
N ALA A 21 1.19 9.29 1.86
CA ALA A 21 2.03 9.85 2.92
C ALA A 21 3.09 8.84 3.37
N ASP A 22 2.71 7.57 3.47
CA ASP A 22 3.61 6.46 3.70
C ASP A 22 3.21 5.25 2.87
N MET A 23 4.17 4.36 2.63
CA MET A 23 3.96 3.09 1.94
C MET A 23 4.97 2.04 2.40
N GLY A 24 4.48 0.85 2.71
CA GLY A 24 5.26 -0.37 2.88
C GLY A 24 4.88 -1.40 1.82
N ILE A 25 5.87 -1.99 1.15
CA ILE A 25 5.69 -3.10 0.21
C ILE A 25 6.60 -4.24 0.65
N ASN A 26 6.01 -5.26 1.26
CA ASN A 26 6.75 -6.35 1.88
C ASN A 26 6.26 -7.70 1.35
N LEU A 27 7.13 -8.71 1.35
CA LEU A 27 6.71 -10.08 1.04
C LEU A 27 5.71 -10.57 2.10
N ARG A 28 4.78 -11.42 1.68
CA ARG A 28 3.86 -12.05 2.62
C ARG A 28 4.65 -12.89 3.62
N GLY A 29 4.41 -12.67 4.91
CA GLY A 29 5.11 -13.36 5.99
C GLY A 29 6.37 -12.65 6.49
N THR A 30 6.76 -11.50 5.90
CA THR A 30 7.83 -10.66 6.47
C THR A 30 7.53 -10.34 7.94
N PRO A 31 8.44 -10.67 8.87
CA PRO A 31 8.27 -10.37 10.28
C PRO A 31 8.07 -8.86 10.53
N PRO A 32 7.26 -8.44 11.53
CA PRO A 32 6.98 -7.02 11.75
C PRO A 32 8.21 -6.11 11.90
N LYS A 33 9.30 -6.63 12.50
CA LYS A 33 10.55 -5.89 12.71
C LYS A 33 11.41 -5.74 11.45
N GLU A 34 11.11 -6.51 10.41
CA GLU A 34 11.84 -6.54 9.13
C GLU A 34 11.04 -5.88 8.01
N LYS A 35 9.84 -5.35 8.33
CA LYS A 35 9.05 -4.61 7.36
C LYS A 35 9.72 -3.28 7.07
N GLU A 36 9.85 -2.97 5.79
CA GLU A 36 10.37 -1.68 5.32
C GLU A 36 9.20 -0.76 4.95
N PHE A 37 9.35 0.52 5.29
CA PHE A 37 8.38 1.58 5.02
C PHE A 37 9.08 2.82 4.48
N SER A 38 8.50 3.41 3.44
CA SER A 38 8.82 4.74 2.93
C SER A 38 7.83 5.74 3.53
N PHE A 39 8.32 6.72 4.30
CA PHE A 39 7.49 7.77 4.93
C PHE A 39 7.36 9.04 4.06
N SER A 40 7.82 8.96 2.81
CA SER A 40 7.63 9.99 1.80
C SER A 40 7.81 9.32 0.43
N PRO A 41 6.85 8.47 0.04
CA PRO A 41 6.94 7.76 -1.23
C PRO A 41 6.84 8.76 -2.37
N ASP A 42 7.76 8.71 -3.33
CA ASP A 42 7.69 9.50 -4.57
C ASP A 42 6.66 8.88 -5.55
N LEU A 43 5.42 8.80 -5.07
CA LEU A 43 4.25 8.30 -5.78
C LEU A 43 3.12 9.30 -5.64
N LYS A 44 2.25 9.35 -6.65
CA LYS A 44 1.08 10.22 -6.65
C LYS A 44 -0.15 9.45 -7.07
N ILE A 45 -1.29 9.86 -6.52
CA ILE A 45 -2.58 9.48 -7.06
C ILE A 45 -2.90 10.43 -8.21
N VAL A 46 -3.10 9.86 -9.39
CA VAL A 46 -3.47 10.57 -10.63
C VAL A 46 -4.73 9.92 -11.17
N ASP A 47 -5.74 10.74 -11.51
CA ASP A 47 -7.04 10.29 -12.02
C ASP A 47 -7.69 9.18 -11.17
N GLY A 48 -7.59 9.31 -9.84
CA GLY A 48 -8.15 8.35 -8.89
C GLY A 48 -7.45 7.00 -8.86
N ALA A 49 -6.22 6.88 -9.37
CA ALA A 49 -5.42 5.67 -9.30
C ALA A 49 -4.04 5.92 -8.69
N LEU A 50 -3.62 4.99 -7.82
CA LEU A 50 -2.24 4.88 -7.37
C LEU A 50 -1.55 3.79 -8.21
N CYS A 51 -0.53 4.16 -8.96
CA CYS A 51 0.24 3.24 -9.80
C CYS A 51 1.67 3.15 -9.29
N ILE A 52 2.15 1.93 -9.13
CA ILE A 52 3.50 1.62 -8.63
C ILE A 52 4.33 1.18 -9.83
N PRO A 53 5.26 2.02 -10.32
CA PRO A 53 6.12 1.67 -11.43
C PRO A 53 7.26 0.74 -10.98
N PRO A 54 7.85 -0.06 -11.89
CA PRO A 54 9.01 -0.89 -11.57
C PRO A 54 10.25 -0.13 -11.06
N SER A 55 10.36 1.16 -11.38
CA SER A 55 11.41 2.05 -10.86
C SER A 55 11.24 2.37 -9.38
N TYR A 56 10.02 2.28 -8.86
CA TYR A 56 9.73 2.42 -7.43
C TYR A 56 9.79 1.07 -6.73
N TYR A 57 9.13 0.05 -7.27
CA TYR A 57 9.17 -1.31 -6.71
C TYR A 57 9.02 -2.37 -7.80
N HIS A 58 9.94 -3.33 -7.82
CA HIS A 58 9.90 -4.43 -8.77
C HIS A 58 9.20 -5.66 -8.17
N PHE A 59 7.94 -5.86 -8.55
CA PHE A 59 7.18 -7.05 -8.17
C PHE A 59 7.63 -8.27 -8.98
N MET A 60 8.12 -9.30 -8.28
CA MET A 60 8.61 -10.55 -8.88
C MET A 60 7.47 -11.55 -9.05
N ASP A 61 7.48 -12.27 -10.18
CA ASP A 61 6.55 -13.37 -10.45
C ASP A 61 6.69 -14.50 -9.43
N GLY A 62 5.56 -15.12 -9.08
CA GLY A 62 5.49 -16.22 -8.10
C GLY A 62 5.36 -15.75 -6.64
N ASN A 63 5.49 -14.45 -6.39
CA ASN A 63 5.45 -13.89 -5.04
C ASN A 63 4.08 -13.30 -4.66
N LYS A 64 3.90 -13.19 -3.35
CA LYS A 64 2.79 -12.49 -2.70
C LYS A 64 3.35 -11.38 -1.83
N TYR A 65 2.71 -10.22 -1.91
CA TYR A 65 3.11 -9.00 -1.24
C TYR A 65 1.97 -8.48 -0.39
N ILE A 66 2.33 -7.82 0.71
CA ILE A 66 1.46 -7.01 1.53
C ILE A 66 1.85 -5.55 1.26
N VAL A 67 0.89 -4.78 0.76
CA VAL A 67 1.05 -3.35 0.48
C VAL A 67 0.22 -2.59 1.49
N GLU A 68 0.91 -1.86 2.35
CA GLU A 68 0.36 -1.00 3.41
C GLU A 68 0.63 0.44 3.00
N PHE A 69 -0.35 1.34 3.07
CA PHE A 69 -0.12 2.77 2.81
C PHE A 69 -1.18 3.64 3.47
N ALA A 70 -0.78 4.82 3.93
CA ALA A 70 -1.67 5.88 4.34
C ALA A 70 -1.78 6.97 3.27
N LEU A 71 -2.98 7.50 3.10
CA LEU A 71 -3.23 8.68 2.30
C LEU A 71 -3.62 9.86 3.19
N HIS A 72 -2.99 11.01 2.96
CA HIS A 72 -3.32 12.26 3.64
C HIS A 72 -3.89 13.28 2.63
N SER A 73 -4.85 14.07 3.07
CA SER A 73 -5.38 15.22 2.34
C SER A 73 -4.74 16.49 2.90
N GLU A 74 -4.33 17.42 2.03
CA GLU A 74 -3.85 18.73 2.48
C GLU A 74 -4.97 19.55 3.14
N ASN A 75 -6.21 19.36 2.69
CA ASN A 75 -7.40 20.05 3.18
C ASN A 75 -8.06 19.37 4.39
N ASN A 76 -7.72 18.10 4.67
CA ASN A 76 -8.33 17.30 5.73
C ASN A 76 -7.27 16.43 6.43
N LYS A 77 -6.39 17.09 7.18
CA LYS A 77 -5.21 16.47 7.81
C LYS A 77 -5.55 15.50 8.94
N ASP A 78 -6.73 15.65 9.55
CA ASP A 78 -7.15 14.84 10.71
C ASP A 78 -7.84 13.53 10.29
N GLU A 79 -8.05 13.30 9.00
CA GLU A 79 -8.72 12.10 8.47
C GLU A 79 -7.84 11.30 7.51
N PRO A 80 -6.74 10.66 7.99
CA PRO A 80 -5.91 9.80 7.17
C PRO A 80 -6.67 8.54 6.75
N ARG A 81 -6.46 8.10 5.51
CA ARG A 81 -7.06 6.87 4.97
C ARG A 81 -6.01 5.79 4.86
N ASN A 82 -6.14 4.75 5.69
CA ASN A 82 -5.20 3.63 5.74
C ASN A 82 -5.70 2.44 4.92
N TYR A 83 -4.80 1.85 4.14
CA TYR A 83 -5.10 0.70 3.30
C TYR A 83 -4.10 -0.42 3.55
N VAL A 84 -4.60 -1.65 3.54
CA VAL A 84 -3.79 -2.87 3.47
C VAL A 84 -4.32 -3.73 2.34
N VAL A 85 -3.45 -4.11 1.42
CA VAL A 85 -3.81 -4.86 0.21
C VAL A 85 -2.86 -6.03 0.01
N GLY A 86 -3.41 -7.22 -0.18
CA GLY A 86 -2.66 -8.40 -0.58
C GLY A 86 -2.54 -8.48 -2.10
N ILE A 87 -1.33 -8.44 -2.64
CA ILE A 87 -1.04 -8.53 -4.08
C ILE A 87 -0.29 -9.83 -4.39
N GLY A 88 -0.85 -10.68 -5.23
CA GLY A 88 -0.14 -11.80 -5.82
C GLY A 88 0.28 -11.49 -7.26
N ILE A 89 1.47 -11.94 -7.63
CA ILE A 89 1.93 -11.94 -9.02
C ILE A 89 2.14 -13.38 -9.48
N ASN A 90 1.49 -13.77 -10.57
CA ASN A 90 1.70 -15.08 -11.16
C ASN A 90 1.58 -15.00 -12.68
N ASN A 91 2.59 -15.49 -13.41
CA ASN A 91 2.67 -15.40 -14.87
C ASN A 91 2.35 -13.98 -15.36
N THR A 92 3.00 -12.98 -14.76
CA THR A 92 2.80 -11.53 -14.96
C THR A 92 1.42 -10.97 -14.59
N GLN A 93 0.45 -11.81 -14.23
CA GLN A 93 -0.87 -11.38 -13.80
C GLN A 93 -0.85 -10.89 -12.36
N VAL A 94 -1.52 -9.76 -12.13
CA VAL A 94 -1.72 -9.18 -10.81
C VAL A 94 -3.10 -9.62 -10.31
N TYR A 95 -3.17 -10.15 -9.10
CA TYR A 95 -4.44 -10.50 -8.46
C TYR A 95 -4.43 -10.14 -6.98
N ASN A 96 -5.62 -9.91 -6.43
CA ASN A 96 -5.79 -9.70 -5.00
C ASN A 96 -5.95 -11.05 -4.30
N PHE A 97 -5.46 -11.19 -3.07
CA PHE A 97 -5.73 -12.36 -2.23
C PHE A 97 -6.27 -11.92 -0.85
N PRO A 98 -7.02 -12.79 -0.15
CA PRO A 98 -7.54 -12.47 1.17
C PRO A 98 -6.43 -12.35 2.21
N LEU A 99 -6.45 -11.25 2.94
CA LEU A 99 -5.58 -11.01 4.08
C LEU A 99 -6.07 -11.82 5.30
N SER A 100 -5.14 -12.21 6.14
CA SER A 100 -5.42 -12.79 7.46
C SER A 100 -5.70 -11.70 8.48
N ASP A 101 -6.33 -12.07 9.59
CA ASP A 101 -6.63 -11.14 10.69
C ASP A 101 -5.37 -10.43 11.20
N ARG A 102 -4.23 -11.13 11.22
CA ARG A 102 -2.94 -10.55 11.63
C ARG A 102 -2.39 -9.52 10.64
N GLU A 103 -2.72 -9.66 9.37
CA GLU A 103 -2.30 -8.74 8.31
C GLU A 103 -3.17 -7.46 8.29
N ILE A 104 -4.42 -7.53 8.78
CA ILE A 104 -5.35 -6.39 8.87
C ILE A 104 -5.39 -5.78 10.28
N SER A 105 -4.99 -6.54 11.30
CA SER A 105 -4.88 -6.04 12.66
C SER A 105 -3.82 -4.94 12.67
N ARG A 106 -4.26 -3.70 12.93
CA ARG A 106 -3.39 -2.53 13.04
C ARG A 106 -2.19 -2.92 13.92
N PRO A 107 -0.93 -2.86 13.43
CA PRO A 107 0.22 -2.97 14.32
C PRO A 107 0.26 -1.83 15.35
N TYR A 108 -0.50 -0.76 15.09
CA TYR A 108 -0.68 0.40 15.96
C TYR A 108 -2.16 0.56 16.34
N GLY A 109 -2.74 -0.48 16.95
CA GLY A 109 -3.87 -0.25 17.85
C GLY A 109 -3.35 0.49 19.07
N SER A 110 -3.49 1.82 19.07
CA SER A 110 -3.31 2.72 20.24
C SER A 110 -2.02 2.50 21.04
N ILE A 111 -0.93 3.15 20.61
CA ILE A 111 0.03 3.63 21.60
C ILE A 111 -0.51 5.00 22.04
N ASP A 112 -1.37 5.01 23.06
CA ASP A 112 -1.48 6.19 23.91
C ASP A 112 -0.15 6.27 24.66
N VAL A 113 0.77 7.11 24.18
CA VAL A 113 1.87 7.58 25.04
C VAL A 113 1.30 8.75 25.81
N SER A 114 0.66 8.45 26.94
CA SER A 114 0.46 9.47 27.97
C SER A 114 1.82 9.77 28.61
N GLU A 115 2.26 11.02 28.58
CA GLU A 115 3.29 11.55 29.48
C GLU A 115 2.86 11.47 30.95
#